data_AF-A0A9E0FWV3-F1
#
_entry.id   AF-A0A9E0FWV3-F1
#
_cell.length_a   1.000
_cell.length_b   1.000
_cell.length_c   1.000
_cell.angle_alpha   90.00
_cell.angle_beta   90.00
_cell.angle_gamma   90.00
#
_symmetry.space_group_name_H-M   'P 1'
#
loop_
_entity.id
_entity.type
_entity.pdbx_description
1 polymer ?
#
loop_
_entity_poly.entity_id
_entity_poly.type
_entity_poly.pdbx_seq_one_letter_code
_entity_poly.pdbx_strand_id
1 'polypeptide(L)'
;MKSSLLATLDYNKSISEPLGVLNEPLLSNYGLSFLTYRRFSDTGELLYIFNNHEWMEYSFQQSCWISSSFSERIKQLTKQKFLNYVWPEFPNSNDPTYHALYEQNIWNGIIMYRKYDDCIESFAFASTKENRMLKNFYADGINVLNKYILYFKDKAHSLIYPKDKKIFIPYTLNLSTNSNISDEKINNFFKQTKISKYFLMIKGRDIIISKREMECLSLLSKGKRAKEISSLLNLSPRTIEFYLNNVKIKSEANLNELIEAFLKTSFIANHLHNPKEKDHES
;
A
#
# COMPACT_ATOMS: atom_id res chain seq x y z
N MET A 1 -24.70 5.59 17.53
CA MET A 1 -23.61 6.46 17.02
C MET A 1 -22.93 7.26 18.14
N LYS A 2 -23.65 8.04 18.96
CA LYS A 2 -23.02 8.75 20.10
C LYS A 2 -22.35 7.82 21.13
N SER A 3 -22.97 6.67 21.45
CA SER A 3 -22.41 5.69 22.40
C SER A 3 -21.16 4.96 21.89
N SER A 4 -21.10 4.62 20.59
CA SER A 4 -19.93 3.97 19.99
C SER A 4 -18.76 4.95 19.83
N LEU A 5 -19.03 6.21 19.51
CA LEU A 5 -17.99 7.25 19.44
C LEU A 5 -17.37 7.51 20.82
N LEU A 6 -18.18 7.56 21.88
CA LEU A 6 -17.66 7.72 23.24
C LEU A 6 -16.79 6.51 23.64
N ALA A 7 -17.25 5.28 23.41
CA ALA A 7 -16.47 4.08 23.67
C ALA A 7 -15.14 4.04 22.89
N THR A 8 -15.14 4.51 21.64
CA THR A 8 -13.91 4.59 20.82
C THR A 8 -12.96 5.66 21.34
N LEU A 9 -13.49 6.81 21.80
CA LEU A 9 -12.70 7.87 22.40
C LEU A 9 -12.06 7.41 23.72
N ASP A 10 -12.84 6.78 24.60
CA ASP A 10 -12.36 6.24 25.88
C ASP A 10 -11.31 5.14 25.67
N TYR A 11 -11.51 4.31 24.65
CA TYR A 11 -10.50 3.33 24.25
C TYR A 11 -9.20 3.99 23.80
N ASN A 12 -9.27 5.00 22.93
CA ASN A 12 -8.06 5.71 22.49
C ASN A 12 -7.33 6.38 23.65
N LYS A 13 -8.06 6.96 24.61
CA LYS A 13 -7.48 7.50 25.83
C LYS A 13 -6.75 6.42 26.63
N SER A 14 -7.33 5.22 26.77
CA SER A 14 -6.73 4.14 27.54
C SER A 14 -5.47 3.53 26.89
N ILE A 15 -5.31 3.67 25.58
CA ILE A 15 -4.14 3.17 24.84
C ILE A 15 -3.13 4.26 24.45
N SER A 16 -3.33 5.51 24.89
CA SER A 16 -2.48 6.64 24.49
C SER A 16 -1.03 6.48 24.96
N GLU A 17 -0.81 6.06 26.21
CA GLU A 17 0.53 5.82 26.77
C GLU A 17 1.28 4.69 26.04
N PRO A 18 0.73 3.46 25.89
CA PRO A 18 1.43 2.41 25.17
C PRO A 18 1.69 2.78 23.70
N LEU A 19 0.81 3.53 23.04
CA LEU A 19 1.06 4.04 21.69
C LEU A 19 2.19 5.07 21.63
N GLY A 20 2.30 5.93 22.64
CA GLY A 20 3.43 6.85 22.80
C GLY A 20 4.76 6.08 22.82
N VAL A 21 4.86 5.06 23.69
CA VAL A 21 6.03 4.17 23.79
C VAL A 21 6.34 3.48 22.45
N LEU A 22 5.30 3.05 21.72
CA LEU A 22 5.49 2.43 20.40
C LEU A 22 5.95 3.42 19.33
N ASN A 23 5.68 4.72 19.47
CA ASN A 23 6.10 5.73 18.52
C ASN A 23 7.53 6.26 18.78
N GLU A 24 8.07 6.05 19.99
CA GLU A 24 9.39 6.56 20.37
C GLU A 24 10.51 6.31 19.35
N PRO A 25 10.68 5.12 18.75
CA PRO A 25 11.74 4.91 17.76
C PRO A 25 11.63 5.80 16.52
N LEU A 26 10.42 6.17 16.11
CA LEU A 26 10.20 7.10 14.99
C LEU A 26 10.44 8.55 15.40
N LEU A 27 10.00 8.91 16.60
CA LEU A 27 10.20 10.24 17.16
C LEU A 27 11.70 10.53 17.36
N SER A 28 12.42 9.66 18.07
CA SER A 28 13.80 9.91 18.49
C SER A 28 14.79 9.90 17.32
N ASN A 29 14.55 9.08 16.29
CA ASN A 29 15.47 8.95 15.16
C ASN A 29 15.13 9.85 13.97
N TYR A 30 13.85 10.18 13.78
CA TYR A 30 13.38 10.87 12.56
C TYR A 30 12.50 12.09 12.84
N GLY A 31 12.18 12.39 14.11
CA GLY A 31 11.30 13.49 14.48
C GLY A 31 9.83 13.26 14.08
N LEU A 32 9.44 12.01 13.82
CA LEU A 32 8.05 11.66 13.46
C LEU A 32 7.23 11.48 14.74
N SER A 33 6.63 12.58 15.21
CA SER A 33 5.84 12.63 16.45
C SER A 33 4.41 12.16 16.29
N PHE A 34 3.88 12.17 15.07
CA PHE A 34 2.48 11.83 14.80
C PHE A 34 2.36 10.46 14.14
N LEU A 35 1.51 9.62 14.72
CA LEU A 35 1.13 8.31 14.23
C LEU A 35 -0.38 8.14 14.34
N THR A 36 -1.01 7.77 13.23
CA THR A 36 -2.36 7.19 13.28
C THR A 36 -2.43 5.89 12.52
N TYR A 37 -3.26 4.99 13.03
CA TYR A 37 -3.62 3.75 12.39
C TYR A 37 -5.12 3.71 12.16
N ARG A 38 -5.53 3.30 10.95
CA ARG A 38 -6.93 3.02 10.63
C ARG A 38 -7.05 1.65 10.02
N ARG A 39 -8.13 0.94 10.37
CA ARG A 39 -8.57 -0.26 9.69
C ARG A 39 -10.03 -0.13 9.31
N PHE A 40 -10.28 -0.16 8.01
CA PHE A 40 -11.61 -0.11 7.41
C PHE A 40 -11.97 -1.54 7.01
N SER A 41 -12.96 -2.14 7.65
CA SER A 41 -13.50 -3.44 7.26
C SER A 41 -14.52 -3.28 6.14
N ASP A 42 -14.58 -4.29 5.26
CA ASP A 42 -15.64 -4.46 4.27
C ASP A 42 -17.05 -4.54 4.86
N THR A 43 -17.20 -4.92 6.14
CA THR A 43 -18.48 -5.00 6.87
C THR A 43 -19.03 -3.63 7.30
N GLY A 44 -18.29 -2.55 7.08
CA GLY A 44 -18.74 -1.19 7.40
C GLY A 44 -18.28 -0.68 8.77
N GLU A 45 -17.14 -1.17 9.27
CA GLU A 45 -16.57 -0.81 10.55
C GLU A 45 -15.20 -0.13 10.37
N LEU A 46 -14.94 0.93 11.12
CA LEU A 46 -13.66 1.64 11.19
C LEU A 46 -13.09 1.54 12.60
N LEU A 47 -11.90 0.97 12.73
CA LEU A 47 -11.03 1.19 13.88
C LEU A 47 -10.10 2.35 13.58
N TYR A 48 -10.04 3.35 14.45
CA TYR A 48 -9.17 4.51 14.29
C TYR A 48 -8.43 4.79 15.60
N ILE A 49 -7.11 4.70 15.54
CA ILE A 49 -6.19 4.81 16.66
C ILE A 49 -5.23 6.00 16.49
N PHE A 50 -4.97 6.70 17.60
CA PHE A 50 -4.22 7.96 17.66
C PHE A 50 -3.14 7.93 18.73
N ASN A 51 -1.96 8.49 18.44
CA ASN A 51 -0.95 8.77 19.48
C ASN A 51 -0.95 10.24 19.95
N ASN A 52 -1.76 11.10 19.33
CA ASN A 52 -1.86 12.53 19.64
C ASN A 52 -3.27 12.85 20.18
N HIS A 53 -3.34 13.36 21.41
CA HIS A 53 -4.58 13.59 22.13
C HIS A 53 -5.42 14.75 21.55
N GLU A 54 -4.77 15.88 21.26
CA GLU A 54 -5.45 17.06 20.72
C GLU A 54 -6.08 16.75 19.36
N TRP A 55 -5.34 16.05 18.49
CA TRP A 55 -5.83 15.61 17.19
C TRP A 55 -6.96 14.59 17.33
N MET A 56 -6.86 13.67 18.29
CA MET A 56 -7.93 12.71 18.56
C MET A 56 -9.22 13.45 18.91
N GLU A 57 -9.21 14.37 19.88
CA GLU A 57 -10.42 15.10 20.28
C GLU A 57 -11.02 15.87 19.10
N TYR A 58 -10.19 16.59 18.35
CA TYR A 58 -10.62 17.30 17.15
C TYR A 58 -11.24 16.35 16.10
N SER A 59 -10.55 15.24 15.82
CA SER A 59 -10.99 14.26 14.83
C SER A 59 -12.35 13.65 15.17
N PHE A 60 -12.65 13.44 16.46
CA PHE A 60 -13.95 12.95 16.91
C PHE A 60 -15.03 14.01 16.83
N GLN A 61 -14.73 15.26 17.22
CA GLN A 61 -15.67 16.37 17.15
C GLN A 61 -16.07 16.69 15.70
N GLN A 62 -15.12 16.63 14.77
CA GLN A 62 -15.33 17.01 13.37
C GLN A 62 -15.55 15.81 12.42
N SER A 63 -15.56 14.58 12.95
CA SER A 63 -15.70 13.35 12.15
C SER A 63 -14.72 13.26 10.97
N CYS A 64 -13.44 13.57 11.22
CA CYS A 64 -12.39 13.69 10.19
C CYS A 64 -12.15 12.42 9.34
N TRP A 65 -12.72 11.28 9.72
CA TRP A 65 -12.72 10.05 8.89
C TRP A 65 -13.58 10.16 7.61
N ILE A 66 -14.37 11.22 7.46
CA ILE A 66 -15.19 11.51 6.26
C ILE A 66 -14.44 12.43 5.26
N SER A 67 -13.14 12.74 5.46
CA SER A 67 -12.45 13.68 4.57
C SER A 67 -12.45 13.23 3.09
N SER A 68 -12.63 14.23 2.22
CA SER A 68 -12.66 14.06 0.76
C SER A 68 -11.33 13.53 0.24
N SER A 69 -10.21 14.07 0.69
CA SER A 69 -8.89 13.60 0.26
C SER A 69 -8.64 12.14 0.64
N PHE A 70 -9.09 11.70 1.83
CA PHE A 70 -9.00 10.29 2.21
C PHE A 70 -9.87 9.41 1.30
N SER A 71 -11.11 9.84 1.04
CA SER A 71 -12.05 9.10 0.21
C SER A 71 -11.55 8.93 -1.23
N GLU A 72 -10.96 9.97 -1.82
CA GLU A 72 -10.35 9.91 -3.15
C GLU A 72 -9.18 8.93 -3.22
N ARG A 73 -8.32 8.91 -2.20
CA ARG A 73 -7.20 7.96 -2.12
C ARG A 73 -7.67 6.52 -1.95
N ILE A 74 -8.69 6.28 -1.14
CA ILE A 74 -9.27 4.94 -0.96
C ILE A 74 -9.81 4.39 -2.28
N LYS A 75 -10.40 5.23 -3.14
CA LYS A 75 -10.86 4.82 -4.48
C LYS A 75 -9.72 4.34 -5.38
N GLN A 76 -8.51 4.87 -5.23
CA GLN A 76 -7.35 4.41 -6.03
C GLN A 76 -6.98 2.94 -5.71
N LEU A 77 -7.28 2.47 -4.50
CA LEU A 77 -7.06 1.07 -4.10
C LEU A 77 -8.01 0.07 -4.79
N THR A 78 -8.92 0.53 -5.64
CA THR A 78 -9.64 -0.35 -6.58
C THR A 78 -8.72 -0.92 -7.66
N LYS A 79 -7.71 -0.16 -8.08
CA LYS A 79 -6.78 -0.54 -9.16
C LYS A 79 -5.45 -1.11 -8.64
N GLN A 80 -5.10 -0.88 -7.37
CA GLN A 80 -3.82 -1.30 -6.78
C GLN A 80 -3.96 -1.79 -5.32
N LYS A 81 -3.04 -2.66 -4.87
CA LYS A 81 -3.05 -3.24 -3.52
C LYS A 81 -2.46 -2.34 -2.42
N PHE A 82 -1.70 -1.32 -2.80
CA PHE A 82 -1.10 -0.39 -1.85
C PHE A 82 -0.98 0.99 -2.47
N LEU A 83 -0.97 2.03 -1.64
CA LEU A 83 -0.76 3.41 -2.06
C LEU A 83 0.05 4.11 -0.98
N ASN A 84 1.15 4.77 -1.35
CA ASN A 84 1.89 5.64 -0.46
C ASN A 84 1.71 7.07 -0.99
N TYR A 85 1.28 7.99 -0.14
CA TYR A 85 1.00 9.36 -0.51
C TYR A 85 1.69 10.32 0.46
N VAL A 86 2.71 11.02 -0.03
CA VAL A 86 3.35 12.12 0.70
C VAL A 86 2.43 13.33 0.63
N TRP A 87 2.22 13.97 1.78
CA TRP A 87 1.37 15.14 1.86
C TRP A 87 1.96 16.30 1.06
N PRO A 88 1.09 17.15 0.47
CA PRO A 88 1.56 18.31 -0.28
C PRO A 88 2.30 19.30 0.64
N GLU A 89 3.01 20.26 0.05
CA GLU A 89 3.72 21.28 0.84
C GLU A 89 2.76 22.14 1.65
N PHE A 90 1.60 22.44 1.10
CA PHE A 90 0.53 23.21 1.74
C PHE A 90 -0.78 22.43 1.68
N PRO A 91 -1.66 22.55 2.69
CA PRO A 91 -2.95 21.88 2.71
C PRO A 91 -3.82 22.36 1.53
N ASN A 92 -4.63 21.45 1.00
CA ASN A 92 -5.63 21.79 -0.01
C ASN A 92 -6.75 22.60 0.64
N SER A 93 -7.06 23.77 0.07
CA SER A 93 -8.14 24.68 0.51
C SER A 93 -9.49 23.99 0.73
N ASN A 94 -9.73 22.87 0.02
CA ASN A 94 -11.03 22.20 0.00
C ASN A 94 -11.13 21.01 0.96
N ASP A 95 -10.09 20.71 1.75
CA ASP A 95 -10.15 19.65 2.77
C ASP A 95 -9.91 20.22 4.19
N PRO A 96 -10.98 20.46 4.97
CA PRO A 96 -10.87 20.98 6.34
C PRO A 96 -10.01 20.12 7.27
N THR A 97 -9.92 18.81 7.01
CA THR A 97 -9.11 17.91 7.85
C THR A 97 -7.62 18.17 7.67
N TYR A 98 -7.19 18.45 6.43
CA TYR A 98 -5.79 18.77 6.15
C TYR A 98 -5.42 20.16 6.67
N HIS A 99 -6.35 21.12 6.60
CA HIS A 99 -6.17 22.41 7.26
C HIS A 99 -5.99 22.28 8.77
N ALA A 100 -6.86 21.52 9.42
CA ALA A 100 -6.78 21.33 10.87
C ALA A 100 -5.46 20.66 11.30
N LEU A 101 -5.01 19.64 10.56
CA LEU A 101 -3.68 19.04 10.77
C LEU A 101 -2.57 20.10 10.67
N TYR A 102 -2.61 20.93 9.63
CA TYR A 102 -1.62 21.97 9.40
C TYR A 102 -1.60 23.04 10.52
N GLU A 103 -2.77 23.52 10.94
CA GLU A 103 -2.91 24.51 12.02
C GLU A 103 -2.45 23.96 13.38
N GLN A 104 -2.68 22.67 13.64
CA GLN A 104 -2.19 21.97 14.84
C GLN A 104 -0.72 21.56 14.76
N ASN A 105 0.02 22.06 13.77
CA ASN A 105 1.43 21.76 13.55
C ASN A 105 1.72 20.25 13.34
N ILE A 106 0.78 19.53 12.70
CA ILE A 106 0.93 18.14 12.28
C ILE A 106 1.03 18.12 10.76
N TRP A 107 2.26 18.12 10.22
CA TRP A 107 2.50 18.21 8.79
C TRP A 107 3.78 17.48 8.33
N ASN A 108 4.20 17.72 7.10
CA ASN A 108 5.33 17.02 6.47
C ASN A 108 5.19 15.49 6.56
N GLY A 109 3.96 15.00 6.37
CA GLY A 109 3.59 13.61 6.59
C GLY A 109 3.53 12.75 5.33
N ILE A 110 3.39 11.46 5.55
CA ILE A 110 3.06 10.45 4.55
C ILE A 110 1.92 9.59 5.10
N ILE A 111 1.00 9.20 4.22
CA ILE A 111 0.01 8.17 4.52
C ILE A 111 0.21 6.96 3.61
N MET A 112 0.23 5.78 4.23
CA MET A 112 0.53 4.50 3.59
C MET A 112 -0.67 3.58 3.75
N TYR A 113 -1.27 3.20 2.62
CA TYR A 113 -2.42 2.31 2.55
C TYR A 113 -2.01 0.89 2.13
N ARG A 114 -2.65 -0.10 2.73
CA ARG A 114 -2.53 -1.52 2.37
C ARG A 114 -3.94 -2.09 2.23
N LYS A 115 -4.25 -2.65 1.07
CA LYS A 115 -5.52 -3.33 0.80
C LYS A 115 -5.32 -4.83 0.93
N TYR A 116 -6.16 -5.42 1.75
CA TYR A 116 -6.33 -6.86 1.95
C TYR A 116 -7.69 -7.29 1.37
N ASP A 117 -8.00 -8.57 1.48
CA ASP A 117 -9.24 -9.11 0.92
C ASP A 117 -10.47 -8.67 1.73
N ASP A 118 -10.33 -8.53 3.06
CA ASP A 118 -11.38 -8.19 4.03
C ASP A 118 -11.33 -6.74 4.52
N CYS A 119 -10.22 -6.04 4.30
CA CYS A 119 -10.02 -4.72 4.86
C CYS A 119 -9.03 -3.84 4.10
N ILE A 120 -9.07 -2.55 4.41
CA ILE A 120 -8.04 -1.58 4.06
C ILE A 120 -7.44 -1.06 5.37
N GLU A 121 -6.13 -1.05 5.45
CA GLU A 121 -5.40 -0.41 6.53
C GLU A 121 -4.72 0.87 6.03
N SER A 122 -4.60 1.87 6.90
CA SER A 122 -3.81 3.06 6.64
C SER A 122 -2.99 3.45 7.84
N PHE A 123 -1.73 3.81 7.59
CA PHE A 123 -0.80 4.36 8.57
C PHE A 123 -0.43 5.77 8.13
N ALA A 124 -0.67 6.77 8.97
CA ALA A 124 -0.18 8.12 8.71
C ALA A 124 0.93 8.47 9.70
N PHE A 125 2.04 8.94 9.15
CA PHE A 125 3.22 9.40 9.89
C PHE A 125 3.44 10.87 9.57
N ALA A 126 3.66 11.71 10.56
CA ALA A 126 3.93 13.13 10.35
C ALA A 126 4.82 13.72 11.45
N SER A 127 5.33 14.91 11.17
CA SER A 127 6.13 15.74 12.08
C SER A 127 5.52 17.13 12.15
N THR A 128 6.31 18.14 12.51
CA THR A 128 5.90 19.55 12.47
C THR A 128 6.04 20.14 11.07
N LYS A 129 5.39 21.27 10.81
CA LYS A 129 5.49 22.00 9.52
C LYS A 129 6.89 22.52 9.23
N GLU A 130 7.71 22.72 10.26
CA GLU A 130 9.11 23.16 10.14
C GLU A 130 10.08 22.03 9.76
N ASN A 131 9.74 20.76 10.08
CA ASN A 131 10.61 19.62 9.80
C ASN A 131 10.57 19.19 8.31
N ARG A 132 11.22 20.01 7.46
CA ARG A 132 11.26 19.81 6.01
C ARG A 132 12.22 18.73 5.54
N MET A 133 13.09 18.21 6.41
CA MET A 133 14.05 17.14 6.05
C MET A 133 13.35 15.85 5.63
N LEU A 134 12.08 15.68 6.01
CA LEU A 134 11.31 14.48 5.74
C LEU A 134 10.91 14.30 4.27
N LYS A 135 10.95 15.35 3.44
CA LYS A 135 10.67 15.22 2.00
C LYS A 135 11.62 14.24 1.31
N ASN A 136 12.92 14.30 1.63
CA ASN A 136 13.91 13.37 1.10
C ASN A 136 13.85 12.01 1.80
N PHE A 137 13.54 11.99 3.11
CA PHE A 137 13.35 10.75 3.86
C PHE A 137 12.28 9.84 3.26
N TYR A 138 11.19 10.35 2.69
CA TYR A 138 10.17 9.48 2.12
C TYR A 138 10.58 8.80 0.80
N ALA A 139 11.57 9.34 0.09
CA ALA A 139 12.12 8.71 -1.11
C ALA A 139 13.03 7.52 -0.74
N ASP A 140 13.92 7.70 0.23
CA ASP A 140 14.97 6.72 0.57
C ASP A 140 14.61 5.85 1.79
N GLY A 141 13.79 6.39 2.69
CA GLY A 141 13.43 5.82 3.99
C GLY A 141 12.11 5.05 4.02
N ILE A 142 11.46 4.81 2.87
CA ILE A 142 10.19 4.05 2.84
C ILE A 142 10.33 2.64 3.45
N ASN A 143 11.53 2.05 3.37
CA ASN A 143 11.84 0.77 3.99
C ASN A 143 11.84 0.84 5.52
N VAL A 144 12.25 1.97 6.10
CA VAL A 144 12.18 2.21 7.55
C VAL A 144 10.72 2.24 7.99
N LEU A 145 9.85 2.95 7.27
CA LEU A 145 8.42 2.99 7.59
C LEU A 145 7.74 1.63 7.40
N ASN A 146 8.09 0.87 6.36
CA ASN A 146 7.59 -0.50 6.19
C ASN A 146 8.05 -1.42 7.34
N LYS A 147 9.32 -1.32 7.76
CA LYS A 147 9.82 -2.06 8.92
C LYS A 147 9.09 -1.65 10.20
N TYR A 148 8.84 -0.35 10.38
CA TYR A 148 8.05 0.15 11.51
C TYR A 148 6.63 -0.40 11.50
N ILE A 149 5.94 -0.44 10.35
CA ILE A 149 4.59 -1.02 10.26
C ILE A 149 4.58 -2.47 10.75
N LEU A 150 5.60 -3.27 10.41
CA LEU A 150 5.73 -4.65 10.91
C LEU A 150 5.94 -4.68 12.43
N TYR A 151 6.84 -3.84 12.94
CA TYR A 151 7.08 -3.68 14.38
C TYR A 151 5.81 -3.25 15.13
N PHE A 152 5.10 -2.25 14.63
CA PHE A 152 3.86 -1.76 15.20
C PHE A 152 2.80 -2.86 15.22
N LYS A 153 2.61 -3.60 14.13
CA LYS A 153 1.64 -4.70 14.09
C LYS A 153 1.95 -5.82 15.07
N ASP A 154 3.23 -6.15 15.26
CA ASP A 154 3.68 -7.13 16.26
C ASP A 154 3.34 -6.65 17.68
N LYS A 155 3.76 -5.43 18.04
CA LYS A 155 3.62 -4.93 19.42
C LYS A 155 2.24 -4.40 19.77
N ALA A 156 1.52 -3.86 18.78
CA ALA A 156 0.18 -3.31 18.94
C ALA A 156 -0.92 -4.32 18.62
N HIS A 157 -0.63 -5.61 18.44
CA HIS A 157 -1.61 -6.62 18.04
C HIS A 157 -2.88 -6.58 18.91
N SER A 158 -2.74 -6.55 20.23
CA SER A 158 -3.88 -6.44 21.16
C SER A 158 -4.65 -5.12 21.04
N LEU A 159 -3.97 -4.04 20.60
CA LEU A 159 -4.56 -2.71 20.43
C LEU A 159 -5.35 -2.60 19.13
N ILE A 160 -4.90 -3.28 18.07
CA ILE A 160 -5.51 -3.22 16.73
C ILE A 160 -6.49 -4.36 16.43
N TYR A 161 -6.53 -5.38 17.29
CA TYR A 161 -7.55 -6.45 17.30
C TYR A 161 -8.29 -6.50 18.66
N PRO A 162 -9.01 -5.42 19.01
CA PRO A 162 -9.74 -5.35 20.26
C PRO A 162 -10.89 -6.37 20.31
N LYS A 163 -11.18 -6.91 21.50
CA LYS A 163 -12.33 -7.83 21.70
C LYS A 163 -13.67 -7.09 21.77
N ASP A 164 -13.67 -5.85 22.23
CA ASP A 164 -14.90 -5.06 22.38
C ASP A 164 -15.31 -4.44 21.04
N LYS A 165 -16.44 -4.89 20.49
CA LYS A 165 -16.98 -4.35 19.23
C LYS A 165 -17.55 -2.94 19.35
N LYS A 166 -17.73 -2.41 20.56
CA LYS A 166 -18.31 -1.06 20.75
C LYS A 166 -17.35 0.06 20.34
N ILE A 167 -16.08 -0.24 20.15
CA ILE A 167 -15.03 0.73 19.82
C ILE A 167 -14.85 0.93 18.30
N PHE A 168 -15.67 0.28 17.48
CA PHE A 168 -15.66 0.49 16.04
C PHE A 168 -16.62 1.62 15.68
N ILE A 169 -16.15 2.52 14.82
CA ILE A 169 -16.92 3.61 14.26
C ILE A 169 -17.68 3.05 13.04
N PRO A 170 -19.02 3.18 12.96
CA PRO A 170 -19.76 2.83 11.76
C PRO A 170 -19.25 3.66 10.57
N TYR A 171 -18.80 2.99 9.52
CA TYR A 171 -18.21 3.65 8.36
C TYR A 171 -18.43 2.83 7.08
N THR A 172 -19.07 3.42 6.08
CA THR A 172 -19.28 2.76 4.79
C THR A 172 -18.12 3.07 3.84
N LEU A 173 -17.34 2.04 3.49
CA LEU A 173 -16.33 2.13 2.45
C LEU A 173 -16.98 2.34 1.09
N ASN A 174 -16.82 3.53 0.52
CA ASN A 174 -17.24 3.81 -0.85
C ASN A 174 -16.09 3.58 -1.83
N LEU A 175 -15.99 2.36 -2.34
CA LEU A 175 -15.02 1.97 -3.38
C LEU A 175 -15.54 2.21 -4.81
N SER A 176 -16.67 2.92 -4.99
CA SER A 176 -17.19 3.15 -6.34
C SER A 176 -16.23 4.03 -7.15
N THR A 177 -15.87 3.53 -8.32
CA THR A 177 -14.99 4.19 -9.27
C THR A 177 -15.82 5.03 -10.23
N ASN A 178 -16.04 6.30 -9.90
CA ASN A 178 -16.42 7.31 -10.89
C ASN A 178 -15.16 8.01 -11.44
N SER A 179 -14.09 7.25 -11.72
CA SER A 179 -12.82 7.84 -12.18
C SER A 179 -12.89 8.10 -13.69
N ASN A 180 -13.17 9.36 -14.05
CA ASN A 180 -13.14 9.90 -15.41
C ASN A 180 -11.71 10.20 -15.94
N ILE A 181 -10.64 9.87 -15.21
CA ILE A 181 -9.30 9.84 -15.81
C ILE A 181 -9.35 8.73 -16.84
N SER A 182 -9.53 9.10 -18.10
CA SER A 182 -10.02 8.20 -19.12
C SER A 182 -9.12 6.97 -19.18
N ASP A 183 -9.68 5.80 -18.84
CA ASP A 183 -9.02 4.52 -19.10
C ASP A 183 -8.54 4.48 -20.56
N GLU A 184 -9.19 5.25 -21.45
CA GLU A 184 -8.73 5.58 -22.80
C GLU A 184 -7.30 6.14 -22.91
N LYS A 185 -6.89 7.16 -22.13
CA LYS A 185 -5.52 7.71 -22.20
C LYS A 185 -4.49 6.66 -21.77
N ILE A 186 -4.79 5.91 -20.72
CA ILE A 186 -3.93 4.82 -20.23
C ILE A 186 -3.84 3.70 -21.28
N ASN A 187 -4.99 3.30 -21.83
CA ASN A 187 -5.06 2.27 -22.87
C ASN A 187 -4.35 2.71 -24.15
N ASN A 188 -4.48 3.98 -24.55
CA ASN A 188 -3.77 4.55 -25.68
C ASN A 188 -2.26 4.57 -25.44
N PHE A 189 -1.81 4.96 -24.24
CA PHE A 189 -0.41 4.86 -23.85
C PHE A 189 0.10 3.43 -23.99
N PHE A 190 -0.59 2.43 -23.42
CA PHE A 190 -0.18 1.03 -23.54
C PHE A 190 -0.17 0.51 -24.99
N LYS A 191 -1.11 0.96 -25.83
CA LYS A 191 -1.14 0.63 -27.26
C LYS A 191 0.08 1.21 -27.99
N GLN A 192 0.53 2.42 -27.62
CA GLN A 192 1.68 3.10 -28.22
C GLN A 192 3.02 2.59 -27.66
N THR A 193 3.06 2.10 -26.42
CA THR A 193 4.29 1.64 -25.75
C THR A 193 4.36 0.12 -25.68
N LYS A 194 4.13 -0.58 -26.80
CA LYS A 194 4.23 -2.05 -26.84
C LYS A 194 5.66 -2.51 -26.54
N ILE A 195 5.80 -3.35 -25.52
CA ILE A 195 7.08 -3.91 -25.10
C ILE A 195 7.38 -5.18 -25.90
N SER A 196 8.50 -5.19 -26.63
CA SER A 196 8.97 -6.35 -27.40
C SER A 196 10.13 -7.11 -26.73
N LYS A 197 10.88 -6.44 -25.85
CA LYS A 197 12.04 -6.98 -25.15
C LYS A 197 11.94 -6.66 -23.66
N TYR A 198 12.25 -7.63 -22.82
CA TYR A 198 12.26 -7.49 -21.37
C TYR A 198 13.70 -7.63 -20.88
N PHE A 199 14.09 -6.77 -19.94
CA PHE A 199 15.43 -6.78 -19.35
C PHE A 199 15.35 -7.36 -17.95
N LEU A 200 16.23 -8.31 -17.66
CA LEU A 200 16.40 -8.91 -16.34
C LEU A 200 17.84 -8.69 -15.88
N MET A 201 18.00 -7.94 -14.78
CA MET A 201 19.31 -7.71 -14.18
C MET A 201 19.69 -8.92 -13.33
N ILE A 202 20.79 -9.60 -13.69
CA ILE A 202 21.30 -10.75 -12.97
C ILE A 202 22.83 -10.77 -13.01
N LYS A 203 23.48 -11.02 -11.86
CA LYS A 203 24.95 -11.02 -11.73
C LYS A 203 25.61 -9.74 -12.29
N GLY A 204 24.96 -8.59 -12.09
CA GLY A 204 25.48 -7.29 -12.52
C GLY A 204 25.38 -6.99 -14.02
N ARG A 205 24.66 -7.81 -14.80
CA ARG A 205 24.39 -7.58 -16.23
C ARG A 205 22.90 -7.66 -16.54
N ASP A 206 22.47 -6.94 -17.56
CA ASP A 206 21.13 -7.10 -18.13
C ASP A 206 21.12 -8.19 -19.19
N ILE A 207 20.17 -9.12 -19.08
CA ILE A 207 19.87 -10.08 -20.13
C ILE A 207 18.53 -9.74 -20.77
N ILE A 208 18.40 -10.05 -22.07
CA ILE A 208 17.17 -9.85 -22.82
C ILE A 208 16.36 -11.14 -22.83
N ILE A 209 15.15 -11.09 -22.28
CA ILE A 209 14.20 -12.19 -22.30
C ILE A 209 12.93 -11.82 -23.08
N SER A 210 12.28 -12.84 -23.64
CA SER A 210 11.03 -12.72 -24.38
C SER A 210 9.84 -12.54 -23.44
N LYS A 211 8.69 -12.12 -23.99
CA LYS A 211 7.42 -12.06 -23.24
C LYS A 211 7.08 -13.40 -22.58
N ARG A 212 7.22 -14.51 -23.31
CA ARG A 212 6.89 -15.86 -22.80
C ARG A 212 7.84 -16.30 -21.70
N GLU A 213 9.13 -16.00 -21.85
CA GLU A 213 10.13 -16.25 -20.81
C GLU A 213 9.82 -15.45 -19.52
N MET A 214 9.45 -14.17 -19.66
CA MET A 214 9.05 -13.31 -18.55
C MET A 214 7.77 -13.80 -17.86
N GLU A 215 6.75 -14.20 -18.63
CA GLU A 215 5.50 -14.77 -18.11
C GLU A 215 5.75 -16.06 -17.30
N CYS A 216 6.56 -16.97 -17.84
CA CYS A 216 6.92 -18.21 -17.15
C CYS A 216 7.68 -17.92 -15.85
N LEU A 217 8.67 -17.02 -15.89
CA LEU A 217 9.46 -16.64 -14.72
C LEU A 217 8.60 -15.94 -13.65
N SER A 218 7.64 -15.11 -14.05
CA SER A 218 6.68 -14.44 -13.16
C SER A 218 5.76 -15.42 -12.43
N LEU A 219 5.28 -16.46 -13.10
CA LEU A 219 4.45 -17.48 -12.44
C LEU A 219 5.28 -18.42 -11.56
N LEU A 220 6.49 -18.73 -11.99
CA LEU A 220 7.45 -19.52 -11.22
C LEU A 220 7.86 -18.82 -9.93
N SER A 221 8.11 -17.50 -9.94
CA SER A 221 8.41 -16.72 -8.73
C SER A 221 7.24 -16.65 -7.74
N LYS A 222 6.01 -16.93 -8.21
CA LYS A 222 4.80 -17.10 -7.38
C LYS A 222 4.61 -18.55 -6.89
N GLY A 223 5.61 -19.41 -7.06
CA GLY A 223 5.59 -20.80 -6.61
C GLY A 223 4.79 -21.76 -7.50
N LYS A 224 4.40 -21.35 -8.72
CA LYS A 224 3.67 -22.23 -9.66
C LYS A 224 4.60 -23.26 -10.28
N ARG A 225 4.13 -24.51 -10.35
CA ARG A 225 4.83 -25.62 -11.04
C ARG A 225 4.58 -25.57 -12.53
N ALA A 226 5.46 -26.19 -13.33
CA ALA A 226 5.36 -26.19 -14.80
C ALA A 226 3.98 -26.64 -15.34
N LYS A 227 3.33 -27.62 -14.69
CA LYS A 227 1.97 -28.06 -15.02
C LYS A 227 0.92 -26.97 -14.77
N GLU A 228 1.01 -26.23 -13.67
CA GLU A 228 0.10 -25.13 -13.37
C GLU A 228 0.33 -23.96 -14.32
N ILE A 229 1.59 -23.63 -14.60
CA ILE A 229 1.97 -22.59 -15.57
C ILE A 229 1.44 -22.94 -16.97
N SER A 230 1.58 -24.22 -17.37
CA SER A 230 1.04 -24.77 -18.61
C SER A 230 -0.47 -24.52 -18.74
N SER A 231 -1.24 -24.81 -17.69
CA SER A 231 -2.68 -24.52 -17.66
C SER A 231 -2.99 -23.02 -17.69
N LEU A 232 -2.23 -22.20 -16.97
CA LEU A 232 -2.44 -20.75 -16.90
C LEU A 232 -2.11 -20.01 -18.21
N LEU A 233 -1.10 -20.49 -18.96
CA LEU A 233 -0.66 -19.86 -20.21
C LEU A 233 -1.19 -20.56 -21.47
N ASN A 234 -1.95 -21.64 -21.30
CA ASN A 234 -2.41 -22.52 -22.39
C ASN A 234 -1.25 -23.02 -23.28
N LEU A 235 -0.22 -23.58 -22.65
CA LEU A 235 0.99 -24.11 -23.30
C LEU A 235 1.27 -25.53 -22.82
N SER A 236 2.10 -26.32 -23.52
CA SER A 236 2.52 -27.63 -23.01
C SER A 236 3.54 -27.49 -21.86
N PRO A 237 3.61 -28.42 -20.89
CA PRO A 237 4.64 -28.39 -19.85
C PRO A 237 6.07 -28.35 -20.42
N ARG A 238 6.31 -29.09 -21.51
CA ARG A 238 7.59 -29.07 -22.24
C ARG A 238 7.94 -27.69 -22.79
N THR A 239 6.95 -26.94 -23.25
CA THR A 239 7.13 -25.56 -23.72
C THR A 239 7.49 -24.62 -22.56
N ILE A 240 6.90 -24.81 -21.38
CA ILE A 240 7.27 -24.05 -20.17
C ILE A 240 8.72 -24.33 -19.78
N GLU A 241 9.12 -25.61 -19.73
CA GLU A 241 10.49 -26.02 -19.44
C GLU A 241 11.48 -25.44 -20.43
N PHE A 242 11.14 -25.44 -21.73
CA PHE A 242 11.94 -24.80 -22.77
C PHE A 242 12.16 -23.31 -22.48
N TYR A 243 11.10 -22.55 -22.20
CA TYR A 243 11.25 -21.11 -21.90
C TYR A 243 12.09 -20.87 -20.64
N LEU A 244 11.86 -21.62 -19.56
CA LEU A 244 12.65 -21.48 -18.34
C LEU A 244 14.12 -21.87 -18.56
N ASN A 245 14.38 -22.89 -19.37
CA ASN A 245 15.74 -23.29 -19.72
C ASN A 245 16.46 -22.24 -20.57
N ASN A 246 15.77 -21.59 -21.51
CA ASN A 246 16.36 -20.50 -22.28
C ASN A 246 16.78 -19.34 -21.37
N VAL A 247 15.96 -18.99 -20.37
CA VAL A 247 16.34 -17.96 -19.40
C VAL A 247 17.58 -18.38 -18.60
N LYS A 248 17.68 -19.65 -18.18
CA LYS A 248 18.88 -20.18 -17.49
C LYS A 248 20.13 -20.09 -18.37
N ILE A 249 20.03 -20.45 -19.65
CA ILE A 249 21.14 -20.36 -20.60
C ILE A 249 21.57 -18.90 -20.79
N LYS A 250 20.63 -17.98 -21.02
CA LYS A 250 20.92 -16.55 -21.21
C LYS A 250 21.54 -15.89 -19.99
N SER A 251 21.14 -16.32 -18.80
CA SER A 251 21.59 -15.74 -17.52
C SER A 251 22.84 -16.41 -16.95
N GLU A 252 23.16 -17.64 -17.38
CA GLU A 252 24.10 -18.53 -16.71
C GLU A 252 23.78 -18.67 -15.21
N ALA A 253 22.47 -18.76 -14.90
CA ALA A 253 21.97 -18.76 -13.54
C ALA A 253 21.09 -19.97 -13.25
N ASN A 254 21.10 -20.39 -11.99
CA ASN A 254 20.20 -21.42 -11.50
C ASN A 254 18.80 -20.84 -11.24
N LEU A 255 17.85 -21.72 -10.93
CA LEU A 255 16.46 -21.34 -10.73
C LEU A 255 16.27 -20.32 -9.58
N ASN A 256 17.00 -20.48 -8.49
CA ASN A 256 16.88 -19.59 -7.32
C ASN A 256 17.40 -18.20 -7.64
N GLU A 257 18.57 -18.11 -8.30
CA GLU A 257 19.14 -16.85 -8.76
C GLU A 257 18.19 -16.11 -9.72
N LEU A 258 17.49 -16.83 -10.59
CA LEU A 258 16.49 -16.25 -11.50
C LEU A 258 15.27 -15.70 -10.77
N ILE A 259 14.76 -16.43 -9.78
CA ILE A 259 13.64 -15.97 -8.95
C ILE A 259 14.07 -14.72 -8.17
N GLU A 260 15.26 -14.73 -7.57
CA GLU A 260 15.78 -13.58 -6.83
C GLU A 260 15.96 -12.36 -7.73
N ALA A 261 16.56 -12.53 -8.92
CA ALA A 261 16.72 -11.48 -9.91
C ALA A 261 15.37 -10.92 -10.35
N PHE A 262 14.38 -11.78 -10.61
CA PHE A 262 13.03 -11.36 -10.96
C PHE A 262 12.41 -10.56 -9.82
N LEU A 263 12.50 -11.01 -8.57
CA LEU A 263 11.91 -10.33 -7.43
C LEU A 263 12.53 -8.94 -7.21
N LYS A 264 13.86 -8.83 -7.33
CA LYS A 264 14.58 -7.55 -7.26
C LYS A 264 14.18 -6.59 -8.38
N THR A 265 14.02 -7.10 -9.60
CA THR A 265 13.59 -6.31 -10.77
C THR A 265 12.09 -5.94 -10.67
N SER A 266 11.27 -6.81 -10.09
CA SER A 266 9.81 -6.65 -9.97
C SER A 266 9.36 -5.75 -8.81
N PHE A 267 10.22 -5.48 -7.83
CA PHE A 267 9.99 -4.40 -6.85
C PHE A 267 9.85 -3.03 -7.56
N ILE A 268 10.35 -2.92 -8.79
CA ILE A 268 10.20 -1.77 -9.69
C ILE A 268 9.00 -1.94 -10.67
N ALA A 269 8.47 -3.16 -10.86
CA ALA A 269 7.49 -3.50 -11.91
C ALA A 269 6.28 -4.32 -11.42
N ASN A 270 5.48 -3.77 -10.51
CA ASN A 270 4.25 -4.41 -10.00
C ASN A 270 3.05 -4.36 -10.99
N HIS A 271 3.24 -4.47 -12.31
CA HIS A 271 2.16 -4.30 -13.31
C HIS A 271 1.98 -5.46 -14.31
N LEU A 272 2.70 -6.59 -14.19
CA LEU A 272 2.64 -7.67 -15.20
C LEU A 272 1.60 -8.77 -14.96
N HIS A 273 0.53 -8.51 -14.19
CA HIS A 273 -0.58 -9.47 -14.14
C HIS A 273 -1.92 -8.81 -13.81
N ASN A 274 -2.73 -8.57 -14.84
CA ASN A 274 -4.18 -8.44 -14.70
C ASN A 274 -4.82 -9.60 -15.50
N PRO A 275 -5.18 -10.73 -14.87
CA PRO A 275 -5.75 -11.88 -15.57
C PRO A 275 -7.25 -11.69 -15.84
N LYS A 276 -7.63 -10.56 -16.45
CA LYS A 276 -8.99 -10.27 -16.91
C LYS A 276 -8.98 -9.55 -18.27
N GLU A 277 -8.39 -10.19 -19.26
CA GLU A 277 -8.83 -10.04 -20.65
C GLU A 277 -9.29 -11.42 -21.09
N LYS A 278 -10.53 -11.77 -20.71
CA LYS A 278 -11.33 -12.70 -21.48
C LYS A 278 -12.21 -11.82 -22.34
N ASP A 279 -11.80 -11.63 -23.59
CA ASP A 279 -12.69 -11.20 -24.64
C ASP A 279 -13.81 -12.24 -24.73
N HIS A 280 -14.99 -11.85 -24.26
CA HIS A 280 -16.23 -12.43 -24.74
C HIS A 280 -16.56 -11.71 -26.04
N GLU A 281 -15.97 -12.19 -27.13
CA GLU A 281 -16.55 -12.03 -28.47
C GLU A 281 -17.12 -13.38 -28.88
N SER A 282 -18.44 -13.44 -28.85
CA SER A 282 -19.29 -14.36 -29.61
C SER A 282 -20.00 -13.54 -30.66
#